data_AF-A0A845ZNN7-F1
#
_entry.id   AF-A0A845ZNN7-F1
#
_cell.length_a   1.000
_cell.length_b   1.000
_cell.length_c   1.000
_cell.angle_alpha   90.00
_cell.angle_beta   90.00
_cell.angle_gamma   90.00
#
_symmetry.space_group_name_H-M   'P 1'
#
loop_
_entity.id
_entity.type
_entity.pdbx_description
1 polymer ?
#
loop_
_entity_poly.entity_id
_entity_poly.type
_entity_poly.pdbx_seq_one_letter_code
_entity_poly.pdbx_strand_id
1 'polypeptide(L)'
;MLQDPQAIRCYQKLTDSLVDLWNRGYSFDELRLYIDGYLSALKHTNTLESYITYRLEEDAIRYIAAIHRSYNLDSTNRLGSQ
;
A
#
# COMPACT_ATOMS: atom_id res chain seq x y z
N MET A 1 -11.28 4.63 13.53
CA MET A 1 -10.71 3.27 13.63
C MET A 1 -11.50 2.37 12.70
N LEU A 2 -10.86 1.58 11.85
CA LEU A 2 -11.57 0.52 11.11
C LEU A 2 -12.12 -0.45 12.16
N GLN A 3 -13.44 -0.41 12.40
CA GLN A 3 -14.09 -1.28 13.39
C GLN A 3 -14.55 -2.60 12.79
N ASP A 4 -14.53 -2.69 11.46
CA ASP A 4 -14.96 -3.88 10.75
C ASP A 4 -13.82 -4.91 10.65
N PRO A 5 -14.00 -6.15 11.18
CA PRO A 5 -12.97 -7.19 11.15
C PRO A 5 -12.58 -7.62 9.73
N GLN A 6 -13.49 -7.50 8.77
CA GLN A 6 -13.23 -7.85 7.38
C GLN A 6 -12.36 -6.78 6.72
N ALA A 7 -12.63 -5.50 7.00
CA ALA A 7 -11.79 -4.41 6.55
C ALA A 7 -10.37 -4.47 7.09
N ILE A 8 -10.19 -4.85 8.37
CA ILE A 8 -8.87 -5.06 8.97
C ILE A 8 -8.12 -6.17 8.23
N ARG A 9 -8.76 -7.31 7.97
CA ARG A 9 -8.14 -8.43 7.23
C ARG A 9 -7.79 -8.05 5.80
N CYS A 10 -8.67 -7.31 5.12
CA CYS A 10 -8.41 -6.82 3.78
C CYS A 10 -7.21 -5.87 3.73
N TYR A 11 -7.08 -4.99 4.73
CA TYR A 11 -5.94 -4.09 4.87
C TYR A 11 -4.64 -4.84 5.15
N GLN A 12 -4.64 -5.77 6.11
CA GLN A 12 -3.47 -6.59 6.43
C GLN A 12 -2.98 -7.38 5.21
N LYS A 13 -3.90 -8.04 4.49
CA LYS A 13 -3.54 -8.75 3.24
C LYS A 13 -2.96 -7.83 2.18
N LEU A 14 -3.51 -6.63 2.03
CA LEU A 14 -3.02 -5.64 1.09
C LEU A 14 -1.59 -5.22 1.45
N THR A 15 -1.36 -4.82 2.71
CA THR A 15 -0.03 -4.38 3.18
C THR A 15 1.01 -5.48 3.08
N ASP A 16 0.67 -6.72 3.45
CA ASP A 16 1.59 -7.87 3.36
C ASP A 16 1.98 -8.14 1.90
N SER A 17 1.01 -8.07 0.98
CA SER A 17 1.27 -8.21 -0.45
C SER A 17 2.15 -7.08 -0.99
N LEU A 18 1.91 -5.85 -0.57
CA LEU A 18 2.69 -4.69 -0.99
C LEU A 18 4.15 -4.78 -0.52
N VAL A 19 4.39 -5.25 0.70
CA VAL A 19 5.75 -5.49 1.22
C VAL A 19 6.45 -6.58 0.42
N ASP A 20 5.76 -7.69 0.12
CA ASP A 20 6.32 -8.77 -0.68
C ASP A 20 6.67 -8.30 -2.11
N LEU A 21 5.77 -7.59 -2.77
CA LEU A 21 6.02 -7.00 -4.09
C LEU A 21 7.16 -5.97 -4.05
N TRP A 22 7.21 -5.12 -3.04
CA TRP A 22 8.33 -4.18 -2.87
C TRP A 22 9.66 -4.91 -2.71
N ASN A 23 9.72 -5.95 -1.86
CA ASN A 23 10.93 -6.75 -1.66
C ASN A 23 11.39 -7.50 -2.92
N ARG A 24 10.45 -7.84 -3.81
CA ARG A 24 10.75 -8.40 -5.14
C ARG A 24 11.29 -7.38 -6.14
N GLY A 25 11.27 -6.08 -5.81
CA GLY A 25 11.78 -5.00 -6.65
C GLY A 25 10.76 -4.41 -7.62
N TYR A 26 9.47 -4.56 -7.36
CA TYR A 26 8.43 -3.92 -8.17
C TYR A 26 8.49 -2.39 -8.03
N SER A 27 8.21 -1.70 -9.13
CA SER A 27 8.20 -0.24 -9.21
C SER A 27 7.02 0.36 -8.46
N PHE A 28 7.15 1.62 -8.06
CA PHE A 28 6.07 2.37 -7.41
C PHE A 28 4.75 2.35 -8.23
N ASP A 29 4.85 2.52 -9.55
CA ASP A 29 3.69 2.48 -10.46
C ASP A 29 3.03 1.10 -10.52
N GLU A 30 3.80 0.01 -10.44
CA GLU A 30 3.27 -1.36 -10.43
C GLU A 30 2.54 -1.67 -9.12
N LEU A 31 3.08 -1.20 -7.99
CA LEU A 31 2.42 -1.30 -6.69
C LEU A 31 1.12 -0.48 -6.65
N ARG A 32 1.13 0.71 -7.25
CA ARG A 32 -0.07 1.54 -7.39
C ARG A 32 -1.13 0.84 -8.23
N LEU A 33 -0.74 0.23 -9.35
CA LEU A 33 -1.64 -0.55 -10.20
C LEU A 33 -2.22 -1.75 -9.45
N TYR A 34 -1.42 -2.42 -8.62
CA TYR A 34 -1.88 -3.52 -7.78
C TYR A 34 -2.95 -3.07 -6.77
N ILE A 35 -2.75 -1.93 -6.10
CA ILE A 35 -3.75 -1.34 -5.18
C ILE A 35 -5.05 -1.06 -5.93
N ASP A 36 -4.98 -0.39 -7.07
CA ASP A 36 -6.16 -0.03 -7.86
C ASP A 36 -6.99 -1.27 -8.27
N GLY A 37 -6.31 -2.33 -8.72
CA GLY A 37 -6.94 -3.60 -9.05
C GLY A 37 -7.58 -4.29 -7.83
N TYR A 38 -6.89 -4.28 -6.69
CA TYR A 38 -7.40 -4.86 -5.44
C TYR A 38 -8.64 -4.11 -4.91
N LEU A 39 -8.61 -2.78 -4.92
CA LEU A 39 -9.74 -1.96 -4.50
C LEU A 39 -10.92 -2.06 -5.46
N SER A 40 -10.65 -2.10 -6.77
CA SER A 40 -11.68 -2.33 -7.79
C SER A 40 -12.39 -3.67 -7.58
N ALA A 41 -11.64 -4.73 -7.25
CA ALA A 41 -12.21 -6.02 -6.91
C ALA A 41 -13.06 -5.95 -5.63
N LEU A 42 -12.57 -5.32 -4.56
CA LEU A 42 -13.30 -5.15 -3.29
C LEU A 42 -14.60 -4.36 -3.45
N LYS A 43 -14.57 -3.33 -4.29
CA LYS A 43 -15.73 -2.51 -4.64
C LYS A 43 -16.74 -3.32 -5.46
N HIS A 44 -16.27 -4.14 -6.40
CA HIS A 44 -17.12 -4.99 -7.22
C HIS A 44 -17.79 -6.11 -6.39
N THR A 45 -17.07 -6.70 -5.44
CA THR A 45 -17.62 -7.72 -4.55
C THR A 45 -18.49 -7.15 -3.42
N ASN A 46 -18.72 -5.83 -3.42
CA ASN A 46 -19.50 -5.08 -2.42
C ASN A 46 -19.12 -5.45 -0.97
N THR A 47 -17.85 -5.83 -0.79
CA THR A 47 -17.34 -6.44 0.44
C THR A 47 -17.06 -5.40 1.51
N LEU A 48 -16.86 -4.15 1.09
CA LEU A 48 -16.58 -3.02 1.94
C LEU A 48 -17.35 -1.80 1.44
N GLU A 49 -17.84 -0.99 2.37
CA GLU A 49 -18.46 0.29 2.03
C GLU A 49 -17.47 1.19 1.28
N SER A 50 -17.99 1.99 0.34
CA SER A 50 -17.21 2.94 -0.46
C SER A 50 -16.32 3.85 0.39
N TYR A 51 -16.80 4.25 1.58
CA TYR A 51 -16.03 5.04 2.53
C TYR A 51 -14.78 4.30 3.05
N ILE A 52 -14.92 3.01 3.36
CA ILE A 52 -13.80 2.20 3.85
C ILE A 52 -12.79 1.97 2.72
N THR A 53 -13.26 1.67 1.50
CA THR A 53 -12.41 1.49 0.32
C THR A 53 -11.58 2.73 0.02
N TYR A 54 -12.18 3.93 0.06
CA TYR A 54 -11.47 5.19 -0.14
C TYR A 54 -10.38 5.42 0.92
N ARG A 55 -10.70 5.14 2.19
CA ARG A 55 -9.71 5.25 3.27
C ARG A 55 -8.55 4.26 3.12
N LEU A 56 -8.84 3.03 2.69
CA LEU A 56 -7.81 2.02 2.42
C LEU A 56 -6.88 2.46 1.30
N GLU A 57 -7.42 3.10 0.25
CA GLU A 57 -6.63 3.68 -0.83
C GLU A 57 -5.65 4.74 -0.32
N GLU A 58 -6.14 5.72 0.43
CA GLU A 58 -5.31 6.80 0.96
C GLU A 58 -4.18 6.27 1.87
N ASP A 59 -4.49 5.33 2.77
CA ASP A 59 -3.51 4.71 3.65
C ASP A 59 -2.49 3.86 2.86
N ALA A 60 -2.93 3.09 1.87
CA ALA A 60 -2.05 2.27 1.04
C ALA A 60 -1.09 3.12 0.19
N ILE A 61 -1.58 4.19 -0.44
CA ILE A 61 -0.75 5.14 -1.19
C ILE A 61 0.26 5.82 -0.25
N ARG A 62 -0.18 6.25 0.94
CA ARG A 62 0.70 6.85 1.94
C ARG A 62 1.78 5.88 2.42
N TYR A 63 1.43 4.61 2.60
CA TYR A 63 2.36 3.56 3.01
C TYR A 63 3.47 3.34 1.97
N ILE A 64 3.13 3.19 0.69
CA ILE A 64 4.14 3.03 -0.37
C ILE A 64 4.99 4.29 -0.50
N ALA A 65 4.38 5.48 -0.44
CA ALA A 65 5.12 6.74 -0.47
C ALA A 65 6.12 6.85 0.69
N ALA A 66 5.76 6.35 1.88
CA ALA A 66 6.65 6.29 3.03
C ALA A 66 7.82 5.30 2.81
N ILE A 67 7.55 4.11 2.28
CA ILE A 67 8.60 3.12 1.93
C ILE A 67 9.58 3.73 0.92
N HIS A 68 9.06 4.31 -0.17
CA HIS A 68 9.86 4.93 -1.21
C HIS A 68 10.72 6.09 -0.66
N ARG A 69 10.15 6.94 0.21
CA ARG A 69 10.89 8.02 0.87
C ARG A 69 12.00 7.48 1.78
N SER A 70 11.74 6.42 2.54
CA SER A 70 12.74 5.80 3.42
C SER A 70 13.93 5.24 2.64
N TYR A 71 13.67 4.58 1.49
CA TYR A 71 14.72 4.01 0.65
C TYR A 71 15.60 5.07 -0.02
N ASN A 72 14.99 6.17 -0.48
CA ASN A 72 15.72 7.30 -1.07
C ASN A 72 16.61 8.00 -0.01
N LEU A 73 16.12 8.14 1.23
CA LEU A 73 16.87 8.76 2.32
C LEU A 73 18.13 7.95 2.72
N ASP A 74 18.05 6.60 2.76
CA ASP A 74 19.20 5.72 3.07
C ASP A 74 20.27 5.82 1.97
N SER A 75 19.85 5.90 0.71
CA SER A 75 20.74 6.04 -0.46
C SER A 75 21.48 7.38 -0.45
N THR A 76 20.82 8.47 -0.05
CA THR A 76 21.45 9.80 0.04
C THR A 76 22.40 9.95 1.22
N ASN A 77 22.13 9.28 2.36
CA ASN A 77 22.98 9.39 3.55
C ASN A 77 24.31 8.62 3.42
N ARG A 78 24.38 7.58 2.59
CA ARG A 78 25.62 6.84 2.33
C ARG A 78 26.63 7.59 1.45
N LEU A 79 26.21 8.61 0.70
CA LEU A 79 27.07 9.42 -0.15
C LEU A 79 27.59 10.69 0.55
N GLY A 80 27.11 11.00 1.77
CA GLY A 80 27.51 12.16 2.56
C GLY A 80 28.62 11.90 3.59
N SER A 81 29.32 10.76 3.50
CA SER A 81 30.42 10.38 4.40
C SER A 81 31.72 10.16 3.60
N GLN A 82 32.27 11.24 3.02
CA GLN A 82 33.66 11.32 2.60
C GLN A 82 34.25 12.65 3.02
#